data_AF-A0A9D6TGM8-F1
#
_entry.id   AF-A0A9D6TGM8-F1
#
_cell.length_a   1.000
_cell.length_b   1.000
_cell.length_c   1.000
_cell.angle_alpha   90.00
_cell.angle_beta   90.00
_cell.angle_gamma   90.00
#
_symmetry.space_group_name_H-M   'P 1'
#
loop_
_entity.id
_entity.type
_entity.pdbx_description
1 polymer ?
#
loop_
_entity_poly.entity_id
_entity_poly.type
_entity_poly.pdbx_seq_one_letter_code
_entity_poly.pdbx_strand_id
1 'polypeptide(L)'
;MMTNSPVRGVALAALWSLVATAAPAQTTPVKAPAAPAAATPPIAAVATPPTIDPLQLVVDDGQLKSHPFQVFVTYPVTKDMQPSLYLTGMHWVTLPGELEGALTPLRVLPRQHRTILAGGIPASAEGTLLVFDLSRYKIEMFKSAARYWPILEWTEPVAAGQPAAKRFLAADREIYLGNMPGAALWTAVTVGFIILILLWWSVSKKAEITKFTPRPALLLITGPDGYLSLWRTQLLLWTVAVGSVVFMFGLLRLHVPEIPETLVALMGMSLLTGTASAVKAKQSSPSATTATAVVGTPAAPPVTGPVAVPAPVVFNSGRATWADLVSVWNKATGQVELSVPKAQMVFWTVIILVLFLVKSVLLGALWPVPWEMVALTGMSQAGYIGDKYVQSSGT
;
A
#
# COMPACT_ATOMS: atom_id res chain seq x y z
N MET A 1 -42.12 19.64 -37.04
CA MET A 1 -41.65 18.25 -36.81
C MET A 1 -40.25 18.32 -36.24
N MET A 2 -40.12 18.19 -34.91
CA MET A 2 -38.86 18.10 -34.18
C MET A 2 -38.85 16.75 -33.49
N THR A 3 -37.88 15.90 -33.80
CA THR A 3 -37.64 14.63 -33.11
C THR A 3 -36.39 14.76 -32.25
N ASN A 4 -36.60 14.98 -30.95
CA ASN A 4 -35.56 14.86 -29.94
C ASN A 4 -35.34 13.38 -29.63
N SER A 5 -34.10 12.90 -29.79
CA SER A 5 -33.69 11.53 -29.46
C SER A 5 -33.13 11.47 -28.02
N PRO A 6 -33.68 10.63 -27.11
CA PRO A 6 -33.27 10.55 -25.71
C PRO A 6 -32.29 9.40 -25.46
N VAL A 7 -31.14 9.35 -26.16
CA VAL A 7 -30.18 8.23 -26.02
C VAL A 7 -28.88 8.62 -25.30
N ARG A 8 -28.65 9.90 -24.99
CA ARG A 8 -27.38 10.36 -24.39
C ARG A 8 -27.28 10.22 -22.85
N GLY A 9 -28.35 9.83 -22.15
CA GLY A 9 -28.37 9.76 -20.68
C GLY A 9 -27.95 8.43 -20.06
N VAL A 10 -28.02 7.31 -20.80
CA VAL A 10 -27.92 5.96 -20.19
C VAL A 10 -26.47 5.50 -19.98
N ALA A 11 -25.53 5.95 -20.81
CA ALA A 11 -24.13 5.53 -20.71
C ALA A 11 -23.36 6.15 -19.52
N LEU A 12 -23.70 7.38 -19.13
CA LEU A 12 -23.11 8.03 -17.95
C LEU A 12 -23.63 7.43 -16.64
N ALA A 13 -24.89 6.99 -16.61
CA ALA A 13 -25.51 6.36 -15.44
C ALA A 13 -24.91 4.97 -15.14
N ALA A 14 -24.56 4.19 -16.17
CA ALA A 14 -23.98 2.85 -15.99
C ALA A 14 -22.55 2.87 -15.41
N LEU A 15 -21.74 3.88 -15.76
CA LEU A 15 -20.40 4.04 -15.15
C LEU A 15 -20.50 4.54 -13.69
N TRP A 16 -21.51 5.34 -13.36
CA TRP A 16 -21.78 5.78 -11.99
C TRP A 16 -22.24 4.64 -11.08
N SER A 17 -23.07 3.71 -11.58
CA SER A 17 -23.54 2.56 -10.80
C SER A 17 -22.44 1.57 -10.40
N LEU A 18 -21.31 1.53 -11.14
CA LEU A 18 -20.16 0.66 -10.83
C LEU A 18 -19.17 1.28 -9.83
N VAL A 19 -19.11 2.62 -9.74
CA VAL A 19 -18.20 3.32 -8.80
C VAL A 19 -18.92 3.64 -7.48
N ALA A 20 -20.24 3.89 -7.51
CA ALA A 20 -21.03 4.17 -6.32
C ALA A 20 -21.35 2.92 -5.47
N THR A 21 -21.21 1.70 -6.02
CA THR A 21 -21.47 0.44 -5.30
C THR A 21 -20.30 -0.08 -4.46
N ALA A 22 -19.17 0.63 -4.44
CA ALA A 22 -18.00 0.30 -3.63
C ALA A 22 -17.78 1.27 -2.45
N ALA A 23 -18.81 1.98 -2.00
CA ALA A 23 -18.75 2.58 -0.67
C ALA A 23 -18.71 1.43 0.36
N PRO A 24 -17.81 1.44 1.36
CA PRO A 24 -17.90 0.49 2.45
C PRO A 24 -19.29 0.63 3.06
N ALA A 25 -20.03 -0.48 3.12
CA ALA A 25 -21.37 -0.51 3.67
C ALA A 25 -21.34 0.17 5.05
N GLN A 26 -21.92 1.36 5.13
CA GLN A 26 -22.36 1.86 6.43
C GLN A 26 -23.38 0.83 6.90
N THR A 27 -23.02 0.09 7.95
CA THR A 27 -23.87 -0.90 8.61
C THR A 27 -25.04 -0.17 9.28
N THR A 28 -26.01 0.28 8.48
CA THR A 28 -27.35 0.53 9.01
C THR A 28 -27.88 -0.80 9.53
N PRO A 29 -28.42 -0.87 10.77
CA PRO A 29 -28.94 -2.10 11.33
C PRO A 29 -30.13 -2.53 10.49
N VAL A 30 -29.92 -3.55 9.64
CA VAL A 30 -30.98 -4.20 8.91
C VAL A 30 -31.91 -4.83 9.94
N LYS A 31 -33.16 -4.35 10.01
CA LYS A 31 -34.23 -5.02 10.75
C LYS A 31 -34.44 -6.38 10.07
N ALA A 32 -33.90 -7.42 10.71
CA ALA A 32 -33.90 -8.78 10.19
C ALA A 32 -35.32 -9.23 9.82
N PRO A 33 -35.52 -9.88 8.66
CA PRO A 33 -36.75 -10.61 8.38
C PRO A 33 -36.94 -11.68 9.47
N ALA A 34 -38.16 -11.83 9.98
CA ALA A 34 -38.49 -12.85 10.96
C ALA A 34 -38.15 -14.23 10.39
N ALA A 35 -37.10 -14.84 10.92
CA ALA A 35 -36.68 -16.17 10.52
C ALA A 35 -37.72 -17.21 10.99
N PRO A 36 -38.03 -18.22 10.18
CA PRO A 36 -38.84 -19.35 10.61
C PRO A 36 -38.17 -20.04 11.80
N ALA A 37 -38.98 -20.44 12.79
CA ALA A 37 -38.54 -21.06 14.03
C ALA A 37 -37.62 -22.27 13.77
N ALA A 38 -36.31 -22.02 13.83
CA ALA A 38 -35.28 -23.05 13.75
C ALA A 38 -35.23 -23.78 15.09
N ALA A 39 -35.25 -25.11 15.02
CA ALA A 39 -35.06 -25.98 16.17
C ALA A 39 -33.79 -25.58 16.93
N THR A 40 -33.93 -25.45 18.26
CA THR A 40 -32.84 -25.13 19.19
C THR A 40 -31.67 -26.08 18.96
N PRO A 41 -30.50 -25.60 18.48
CA PRO A 41 -29.34 -26.46 18.38
C PRO A 41 -28.97 -26.95 19.78
N PRO A 42 -28.48 -28.20 19.91
CA PRO A 42 -28.03 -28.72 21.20
C PRO A 42 -26.99 -27.75 21.77
N ILE A 43 -27.18 -27.36 23.04
CA ILE A 43 -26.25 -26.53 23.80
C ILE A 43 -24.89 -27.22 23.73
N ALA A 44 -24.01 -26.73 22.85
CA ALA A 44 -22.64 -27.17 22.80
C ALA A 44 -22.05 -26.91 24.19
N ALA A 45 -21.54 -27.96 24.82
CA ALA A 45 -20.90 -27.88 26.12
C ALA A 45 -19.93 -26.70 26.13
N VAL A 46 -20.12 -25.79 27.08
CA VAL A 46 -19.24 -24.62 27.29
C VAL A 46 -17.82 -25.16 27.41
N ALA A 47 -17.03 -24.96 26.36
CA ALA A 47 -15.63 -25.36 26.36
C ALA A 47 -14.97 -24.66 27.54
N THR A 48 -14.33 -25.45 28.42
CA THR A 48 -13.59 -24.94 29.56
C THR A 48 -12.66 -23.83 29.07
N PRO A 49 -12.67 -22.62 29.67
CA PRO A 49 -11.80 -21.55 29.23
C PRO A 49 -10.35 -22.05 29.24
N PRO A 50 -9.54 -21.72 28.21
CA PRO A 50 -8.17 -22.19 28.13
C PRO A 50 -7.42 -21.80 29.41
N THR A 51 -6.77 -22.77 30.05
CA THR A 51 -5.92 -22.54 31.20
C THR A 51 -4.74 -21.67 30.74
N ILE A 52 -4.73 -20.41 31.17
CA ILE A 52 -3.62 -19.49 30.93
C ILE A 52 -2.49 -19.94 31.86
N ASP A 53 -1.27 -20.14 31.33
CA ASP A 53 -0.12 -20.36 32.21
C ASP A 53 0.01 -19.16 33.17
N PRO A 54 0.18 -19.40 34.47
CA PRO A 54 0.05 -18.34 35.46
C PRO A 54 1.12 -17.25 35.32
N LEU A 55 2.23 -17.54 34.63
CA LEU A 55 3.37 -16.64 34.52
C LEU A 55 3.92 -16.61 33.10
N GLN A 56 3.60 -15.55 32.36
CA GLN A 56 4.08 -15.31 30.99
C GLN A 56 4.63 -13.90 30.84
N LEU A 57 5.70 -13.77 30.05
CA LEU A 57 6.27 -12.50 29.63
C LEU A 57 5.89 -12.23 28.17
N VAL A 58 5.00 -11.27 27.96
CA VAL A 58 4.48 -10.89 26.65
C VAL A 58 5.14 -9.61 26.18
N VAL A 59 5.80 -9.70 25.03
CA VAL A 59 6.45 -8.58 24.36
C VAL A 59 5.96 -8.53 22.91
N ASP A 60 5.61 -7.33 22.46
CA ASP A 60 5.25 -7.11 21.06
C ASP A 60 6.51 -7.17 20.18
N ASP A 61 6.37 -7.81 19.03
CA ASP A 61 7.42 -7.86 18.03
C ASP A 61 7.49 -6.55 17.21
N GLY A 62 8.64 -6.27 16.62
CA GLY A 62 8.82 -5.13 15.73
C GLY A 62 8.73 -3.75 16.41
N GLN A 63 8.95 -3.69 17.72
CA GLN A 63 8.98 -2.41 18.44
C GLN A 63 10.13 -1.54 17.90
N LEU A 64 9.86 -0.25 17.72
CA LEU A 64 10.85 0.71 17.25
C LEU A 64 11.72 1.16 18.42
N LYS A 65 13.04 1.20 18.22
CA LYS A 65 13.99 1.74 19.22
C LYS A 65 13.66 3.19 19.63
N SER A 66 13.06 3.98 18.74
CA SER A 66 12.68 5.38 19.00
C SER A 66 11.49 5.53 19.95
N HIS A 67 10.79 4.44 20.27
CA HIS A 67 9.59 4.45 21.11
C HIS A 67 9.88 3.77 22.46
N PRO A 68 9.13 4.11 23.53
CA PRO A 68 9.23 3.40 24.79
C PRO A 68 8.94 1.92 24.59
N PHE A 69 9.87 1.09 25.03
CA PHE A 69 9.79 -0.36 24.88
C PHE A 69 8.89 -0.94 25.96
N GLN A 70 7.86 -1.68 25.55
CA GLN A 70 6.80 -2.14 26.44
C GLN A 70 6.87 -3.66 26.62
N VAL A 71 6.78 -4.07 27.88
CA VAL A 71 6.81 -5.47 28.30
C VAL A 71 5.66 -5.70 29.26
N PHE A 72 4.83 -6.71 29.00
CA PHE A 72 3.72 -7.08 29.86
C PHE A 72 4.03 -8.42 30.54
N VAL A 73 3.85 -8.49 31.85
CA VAL A 73 4.01 -9.73 32.62
C VAL A 73 2.70 -10.05 33.33
N THR A 74 2.24 -11.30 33.29
CA THR A 74 0.99 -11.74 33.96
C THR A 74 1.13 -11.86 35.49
N TYR A 75 2.10 -11.15 36.07
CA TYR A 75 2.41 -11.15 37.50
C TYR A 75 2.35 -9.71 38.03
N PRO A 76 1.88 -9.49 39.27
CA PRO A 76 1.81 -8.16 39.89
C PRO A 76 3.19 -7.67 40.36
N VAL A 77 4.07 -7.35 39.41
CA VAL A 77 5.38 -6.75 39.68
C VAL A 77 5.21 -5.30 40.15
N THR A 78 5.88 -4.93 41.23
CA THR A 78 5.89 -3.56 41.76
C THR A 78 7.27 -2.91 41.58
N LYS A 79 7.34 -1.59 41.75
CA LYS A 79 8.61 -0.86 41.64
C LYS A 79 9.63 -1.29 42.71
N ASP A 80 9.16 -1.65 43.90
CA ASP A 80 10.01 -2.05 45.03
C ASP A 80 10.68 -3.41 44.82
N MET A 81 10.15 -4.23 43.90
CA MET A 81 10.75 -5.50 43.48
C MET A 81 12.00 -5.33 42.59
N GLN A 82 12.40 -4.08 42.29
CA GLN A 82 13.55 -3.74 41.44
C GLN A 82 13.60 -4.54 40.11
N PRO A 83 12.51 -4.52 39.31
CA PRO A 83 12.50 -5.23 38.04
C PRO A 83 13.60 -4.72 37.10
N SER A 84 14.28 -5.65 36.43
CA SER A 84 15.33 -5.39 35.45
C SER A 84 15.13 -6.26 34.22
N LEU A 85 15.27 -5.67 33.03
CA LEU A 85 15.16 -6.38 31.75
C LEU A 85 16.55 -6.65 31.18
N TYR A 86 16.77 -7.85 30.67
CA TYR A 86 17.94 -8.22 29.90
C TYR A 86 17.51 -8.56 28.48
N LEU A 87 18.27 -8.10 27.50
CA LEU A 87 18.04 -8.36 26.08
C LEU A 87 19.22 -9.15 25.53
N THR A 88 19.12 -10.48 25.56
CA THR A 88 20.20 -11.35 25.10
C THR A 88 20.10 -11.56 23.60
N GLY A 89 21.12 -11.15 22.83
CA GLY A 89 21.14 -11.34 21.38
C GLY A 89 21.68 -12.71 20.98
N MET A 90 21.07 -13.35 19.98
CA MET A 90 21.72 -14.47 19.29
C MET A 90 22.69 -13.93 18.25
N HIS A 91 23.94 -13.77 18.66
CA HIS A 91 24.97 -13.22 17.80
C HIS A 91 25.66 -14.32 16.97
N TRP A 92 25.14 -14.65 15.77
CA TRP A 92 25.90 -15.53 14.85
C TRP A 92 27.09 -14.78 14.22
N VAL A 93 27.00 -13.45 14.07
CA VAL A 93 28.00 -12.63 13.34
C VAL A 93 28.47 -11.40 14.12
N THR A 94 27.93 -11.11 15.31
CA THR A 94 28.30 -9.87 16.05
C THR A 94 29.02 -10.18 17.37
N LEU A 95 29.85 -9.27 17.83
CA LEU A 95 30.34 -9.28 19.21
C LEU A 95 29.15 -9.11 20.18
N PRO A 96 29.22 -9.68 21.40
CA PRO A 96 28.25 -9.42 22.46
C PRO A 96 28.03 -7.92 22.58
N GLY A 97 26.78 -7.49 22.36
CA GLY A 97 26.44 -6.08 22.25
C GLY A 97 26.25 -5.42 23.61
N GLU A 98 26.33 -4.08 23.67
CA GLU A 98 26.03 -3.27 24.87
C GLU A 98 24.62 -3.51 25.47
N LEU A 99 23.75 -4.21 24.74
CA LEU A 99 22.37 -4.55 25.13
C LEU A 99 22.25 -5.74 26.09
N GLU A 100 23.35 -6.46 26.35
CA GLU A 100 23.37 -7.56 27.34
C GLU A 100 23.35 -7.06 28.80
N GLY A 101 23.33 -5.74 29.03
CA GLY A 101 23.22 -5.13 30.35
C GLY A 101 21.79 -5.06 30.91
N ALA A 102 21.68 -4.93 32.24
CA ALA A 102 20.41 -4.78 32.94
C ALA A 102 19.75 -3.42 32.65
N LEU A 103 18.50 -3.45 32.22
CA LEU A 103 17.66 -2.29 31.97
C LEU A 103 16.67 -2.05 33.10
N THR A 104 16.69 -0.85 33.67
CA THR A 104 15.70 -0.43 34.67
C THR A 104 14.48 0.18 33.98
N PRO A 105 13.25 -0.15 34.41
CA PRO A 105 12.05 0.41 33.81
C PRO A 105 11.89 1.88 34.19
N LEU A 106 11.51 2.69 33.22
CA LEU A 106 11.06 4.07 33.44
C LEU A 106 9.76 4.11 34.23
N ARG A 107 8.84 3.18 33.93
CA ARG A 107 7.51 3.10 34.55
C ARG A 107 7.11 1.66 34.81
N VAL A 108 6.47 1.43 35.94
CA VAL A 108 5.86 0.17 36.36
C VAL A 108 4.38 0.46 36.61
N LEU A 109 3.51 -0.13 35.79
CA LEU A 109 2.07 0.09 35.83
C LEU A 109 1.40 -1.25 36.18
N PRO A 110 1.08 -1.51 37.46
CA PRO A 110 0.43 -2.75 37.86
C PRO A 110 -1.05 -2.77 37.43
N ARG A 111 -1.66 -3.96 37.48
CA ARG A 111 -3.10 -4.21 37.26
C ARG A 111 -3.60 -3.72 35.90
N GLN A 112 -2.79 -3.89 34.86
CA GLN A 112 -3.18 -3.63 33.48
C GLN A 112 -3.85 -4.86 32.91
N HIS A 113 -4.90 -4.66 32.12
CA HIS A 113 -5.54 -5.74 31.36
C HIS A 113 -5.02 -5.74 29.93
N ARG A 114 -4.65 -6.92 29.43
CA ARG A 114 -4.18 -7.08 28.06
C ARG A 114 -4.70 -8.38 27.46
N THR A 115 -5.09 -8.34 26.19
CA THR A 115 -5.39 -9.55 25.42
C THR A 115 -4.09 -10.24 25.04
N ILE A 116 -3.93 -11.49 25.46
CA ILE A 116 -2.79 -12.37 25.18
C ILE A 116 -3.27 -13.61 24.43
N LEU A 117 -2.39 -14.26 23.67
CA LEU A 117 -2.72 -15.50 22.96
C LEU A 117 -2.31 -16.70 23.82
N ALA A 118 -3.25 -17.28 24.56
CA ALA A 118 -3.02 -18.53 25.31
C ALA A 118 -3.37 -19.72 24.42
N GLY A 119 -2.36 -20.48 23.98
CA GLY A 119 -2.59 -21.60 23.04
C GLY A 119 -3.19 -21.16 21.70
N GLY A 120 -2.90 -19.93 21.25
CA GLY A 120 -3.45 -19.36 20.02
C GLY A 120 -4.86 -18.76 20.16
N ILE A 121 -5.50 -18.86 21.33
CA ILE A 121 -6.82 -18.26 21.58
C ILE A 121 -6.63 -16.92 22.31
N PRO A 122 -7.26 -15.82 21.85
CA PRO A 122 -7.21 -14.55 22.55
C PRO A 122 -7.91 -14.66 23.91
N ALA A 123 -7.16 -14.42 24.98
CA ALA A 123 -7.64 -14.41 26.36
C ALA A 123 -7.23 -13.10 27.05
N SER A 124 -8.10 -12.54 27.89
CA SER A 124 -7.78 -11.34 28.67
C SER A 124 -7.04 -11.73 29.94
N ALA A 125 -5.85 -11.17 30.16
CA ALA A 125 -5.06 -11.38 31.37
C ALA A 125 -4.85 -10.05 32.12
N GLU A 126 -4.86 -10.10 33.45
CA GLU A 126 -4.42 -9.00 34.32
C GLU A 126 -2.94 -9.18 34.67
N GLY A 127 -2.17 -8.09 34.68
CA GLY A 127 -0.73 -8.15 34.90
C GLY A 127 -0.11 -6.78 35.11
N THR A 128 1.20 -6.69 34.90
CA THR A 128 1.98 -5.44 35.02
C THR A 128 2.58 -5.05 33.69
N LEU A 129 2.38 -3.79 33.30
CA LEU A 129 3.05 -3.18 32.15
C LEU A 129 4.31 -2.45 32.61
N LEU A 130 5.45 -2.86 32.07
CA LEU A 130 6.76 -2.28 32.30
C LEU A 130 7.17 -1.51 31.04
N VAL A 131 7.67 -0.29 31.22
CA VAL A 131 8.11 0.58 30.13
C VAL A 131 9.59 0.90 30.29
N PHE A 132 10.38 0.63 29.26
CA PHE A 132 11.83 0.81 29.22
C PHE A 132 12.24 1.83 28.15
N ASP A 133 13.39 2.47 28.34
CA ASP A 133 14.00 3.36 27.35
C ASP A 133 15.14 2.66 26.63
N LEU A 134 14.99 2.46 25.32
CA LEU A 134 16.04 1.87 24.48
C LEU A 134 16.82 2.91 23.67
N SER A 135 16.58 4.21 23.89
CA SER A 135 17.19 5.29 23.10
C SER A 135 18.73 5.30 23.15
N ARG A 136 19.30 4.93 24.30
CA ARG A 136 20.75 4.95 24.56
C ARG A 136 21.54 3.91 23.75
N TYR A 137 20.90 2.83 23.31
CA TYR A 137 21.59 1.72 22.66
C TYR A 137 21.93 1.98 21.22
N LYS A 138 23.16 1.74 20.80
CA LYS A 138 23.56 1.93 19.40
C LYS A 138 23.38 0.62 18.64
N ILE A 139 22.35 0.56 17.79
CA ILE A 139 22.28 -0.44 16.73
C ILE A 139 23.06 0.13 15.55
N GLU A 140 23.99 -0.65 15.00
CA GLU A 140 24.80 -0.24 13.85
C GLU A 140 23.89 0.14 12.68
N MET A 141 24.20 1.26 12.00
CA MET A 141 23.33 1.78 10.94
C MET A 141 23.13 0.83 9.76
N PHE A 142 24.03 -0.14 9.53
CA PHE A 142 23.87 -1.12 8.47
C PHE A 142 22.95 -2.29 8.85
N LYS A 143 22.47 -2.37 10.09
CA LYS A 143 21.50 -3.39 10.53
C LYS A 143 20.10 -2.77 10.54
N SER A 144 19.17 -3.36 9.80
CA SER A 144 17.77 -2.89 9.77
C SER A 144 16.98 -3.28 11.00
N ALA A 145 17.31 -4.41 11.62
CA ALA A 145 16.74 -4.88 12.88
C ALA A 145 17.78 -5.73 13.62
N ALA A 146 17.58 -5.88 14.93
CA ALA A 146 18.34 -6.79 15.76
C ALA A 146 17.39 -7.69 16.55
N ARG A 147 17.75 -8.97 16.67
CA ARG A 147 16.93 -9.99 17.31
C ARG A 147 17.41 -10.21 18.74
N TYR A 148 16.50 -10.11 19.69
CA TYR A 148 16.78 -10.24 21.11
C TYR A 148 15.82 -11.21 21.78
N TRP A 149 16.30 -11.89 22.80
CA TRP A 149 15.49 -12.70 23.71
C TRP A 149 15.30 -11.93 25.03
N PRO A 150 14.09 -11.42 25.31
CA PRO A 150 13.80 -10.69 26.54
C PRO A 150 13.77 -11.60 27.77
N ILE A 151 14.51 -11.22 28.81
CA ILE A 151 14.51 -11.89 30.11
C ILE A 151 14.23 -10.84 31.18
N LEU A 152 13.15 -11.00 31.93
CA LEU A 152 12.80 -10.15 33.05
C LEU A 152 13.31 -10.78 34.36
N GLU A 153 14.09 -10.02 35.12
CA GLU A 153 14.50 -10.35 36.49
C GLU A 153 13.76 -9.43 37.48
N TRP A 154 13.32 -9.96 38.62
CA TRP A 154 12.87 -9.14 39.74
C TRP A 154 13.14 -9.85 41.07
N THR A 155 13.09 -9.08 42.16
CA THR A 155 13.29 -9.57 43.52
C THR A 155 11.94 -9.65 44.24
N GLU A 156 11.55 -10.83 44.70
CA GLU A 156 10.32 -10.99 45.47
C GLU A 156 10.45 -10.36 46.87
N PRO A 157 9.40 -9.67 47.36
CA PRO A 157 9.38 -9.18 48.73
C PRO A 157 9.29 -10.39 49.65
N VAL A 158 10.26 -10.52 50.54
CA VAL A 158 10.33 -11.69 51.42
C VAL A 158 9.80 -11.35 52.80
N ALA A 159 9.12 -12.31 53.42
CA ALA A 159 8.74 -12.19 54.82
C ALA A 159 9.99 -11.98 55.70
N ALA A 160 9.82 -11.22 56.79
CA ALA A 160 10.92 -10.83 57.67
C ALA A 160 11.76 -12.06 58.09
N GLY A 161 13.06 -12.05 57.76
CA GLY A 161 14.03 -13.09 58.13
C GLY A 161 14.40 -14.08 57.03
N GLN A 162 13.83 -14.00 55.83
CA GLN A 162 14.22 -14.84 54.68
C GLN A 162 15.02 -14.03 53.63
N PRO A 163 15.97 -14.68 52.91
CA PRO A 163 16.78 -14.01 51.90
C PRO A 163 15.93 -13.65 50.66
N ALA A 164 16.19 -12.46 50.11
CA ALA A 164 15.64 -11.98 48.84
C ALA A 164 15.73 -13.04 47.73
N ALA A 165 14.58 -13.53 47.27
CA ALA A 165 14.51 -14.49 46.16
C ALA A 165 14.45 -13.75 44.83
N LYS A 166 15.43 -14.00 43.96
CA LYS A 166 15.43 -13.51 42.58
C LYS A 166 14.62 -14.44 41.70
N ARG A 167 13.74 -13.85 40.89
CA ARG A 167 12.96 -14.55 39.85
C ARG A 167 13.42 -14.12 38.49
N PHE A 168 13.38 -15.06 37.55
CA PHE A 168 13.69 -14.83 36.15
C PHE A 168 12.53 -15.37 35.32
N LEU A 169 12.15 -14.61 34.30
CA LEU A 169 11.13 -14.99 33.34
C LEU A 169 11.59 -14.61 31.94
N ALA A 170 11.79 -15.59 31.07
CA ALA A 170 12.08 -15.34 29.66
C ALA A 170 10.78 -15.23 28.87
N ALA A 171 10.79 -14.43 27.81
CA ALA A 171 9.68 -14.42 26.85
C ALA A 171 9.67 -15.71 26.02
N ASP A 172 8.50 -16.15 25.58
CA ASP A 172 8.37 -17.38 24.79
C ASP A 172 9.00 -17.28 23.39
N ARG A 173 9.18 -16.06 22.90
CA ARG A 173 9.72 -15.77 21.57
C ARG A 173 10.75 -14.64 21.62
N GLU A 174 11.69 -14.74 20.69
CA GLU A 174 12.56 -13.63 20.35
C GLU A 174 11.77 -12.50 19.70
N ILE A 175 12.25 -11.28 19.89
CA ILE A 175 11.67 -10.06 19.33
C ILE A 175 12.67 -9.36 18.41
N TYR A 176 12.13 -8.65 17.44
CA TYR A 176 12.88 -7.76 16.57
C TYR A 176 12.78 -6.34 17.06
N LEU A 177 13.94 -5.76 17.35
CA LEU A 177 14.09 -4.35 17.63
C LEU A 177 14.45 -3.64 16.32
N GLY A 178 13.49 -2.89 15.78
CA GLY A 178 13.61 -2.20 14.50
C GLY A 178 14.55 -1.00 14.57
N ASN A 179 15.46 -0.88 13.61
CA ASN A 179 16.37 0.24 13.41
C ASN A 179 16.00 1.03 12.16
N MET A 180 15.17 2.06 12.33
CA MET A 180 14.61 2.86 11.23
C MET A 180 15.67 3.40 10.24
N PRO A 181 16.81 3.99 10.69
CA PRO A 181 17.86 4.44 9.76
C PRO A 181 18.44 3.31 8.90
N GLY A 182 18.68 2.13 9.48
CA GLY A 182 19.22 1.01 8.73
C GLY A 182 18.22 0.40 7.75
N ALA A 183 16.96 0.30 8.14
CA ALA A 183 15.90 -0.12 7.23
C ALA A 183 15.71 0.87 6.08
N ALA A 184 15.75 2.18 6.35
CA ALA A 184 15.66 3.21 5.33
C ALA A 184 16.85 3.17 4.36
N LEU A 185 18.07 2.98 4.88
CA LEU A 185 19.29 2.83 4.07
C LEU A 185 19.18 1.63 3.11
N TRP A 186 18.84 0.45 3.63
CA TRP A 186 18.67 -0.75 2.79
C TRP A 186 17.54 -0.61 1.79
N THR A 187 16.43 0.02 2.17
CA THR A 187 15.34 0.33 1.25
C THR A 187 15.81 1.21 0.11
N ALA A 188 16.54 2.29 0.42
CA ALA A 188 17.07 3.20 -0.61
C ALA A 188 18.05 2.49 -1.54
N VAL A 189 18.93 1.62 -1.02
CA VAL A 189 19.87 0.82 -1.82
C VAL A 189 19.12 -0.15 -2.73
N THR A 190 18.19 -0.94 -2.19
CA THR A 190 17.45 -1.96 -2.96
C THR A 190 16.55 -1.32 -4.02
N VAL A 191 15.78 -0.30 -3.65
CA VAL A 191 14.88 0.41 -4.58
C VAL A 191 15.71 1.16 -5.62
N GLY A 192 16.80 1.82 -5.22
CA GLY A 192 17.74 2.45 -6.13
C GLY A 192 18.33 1.46 -7.14
N PHE A 193 18.73 0.27 -6.69
CA PHE A 193 19.23 -0.79 -7.56
C PHE A 193 18.17 -1.27 -8.57
N ILE A 194 16.93 -1.49 -8.14
CA ILE A 194 15.81 -1.83 -9.03
C ILE A 194 15.58 -0.73 -10.07
N ILE A 195 15.59 0.54 -9.66
CA ILE A 195 15.44 1.68 -10.57
C ILE A 195 16.58 1.71 -11.59
N LEU A 196 17.83 1.46 -11.16
CA LEU A 196 18.98 1.40 -12.07
C LEU A 196 18.84 0.28 -13.11
N ILE A 197 18.36 -0.91 -12.71
CA ILE A 197 18.06 -2.00 -13.64
C ILE A 197 16.99 -1.58 -14.65
N LEU A 198 15.90 -0.96 -14.20
CA LEU A 198 14.82 -0.50 -15.08
C LEU A 198 15.30 0.58 -16.07
N LEU A 199 16.13 1.52 -15.61
CA LEU A 199 16.73 2.55 -16.45
C LEU A 199 17.71 1.95 -17.46
N TRP A 200 18.56 1.01 -17.04
CA TRP A 200 19.46 0.30 -17.93
C TRP A 200 18.70 -0.47 -19.00
N TRP A 201 17.67 -1.22 -18.61
CA TRP A 201 16.79 -1.93 -19.55
C TRP A 201 16.10 -0.99 -20.53
N SER A 202 15.63 0.16 -20.04
CA SER A 202 15.04 1.21 -20.85
C SER A 202 16.01 1.80 -21.89
N VAL A 203 17.26 2.06 -21.49
CA VAL A 203 18.33 2.52 -22.40
C VAL A 203 18.61 1.46 -23.47
N SER A 204 18.69 0.18 -23.09
CA SER A 204 18.91 -0.91 -24.04
C SER A 204 17.77 -1.01 -25.05
N LYS A 205 16.51 -0.82 -24.62
CA LYS A 205 15.33 -0.86 -25.50
C LYS A 205 15.15 0.35 -26.40
N LYS A 206 15.77 1.50 -26.08
CA LYS A 206 15.72 2.69 -26.93
C LYS A 206 16.23 2.41 -28.36
N ALA A 207 17.23 1.55 -28.52
CA ALA A 207 17.81 1.24 -29.84
C ALA A 207 16.81 0.54 -30.78
N GLU A 208 15.79 -0.15 -30.24
CA GLU A 208 14.79 -0.87 -31.03
C GLU A 208 13.64 0.05 -31.50
N ILE A 209 13.51 1.26 -30.95
CA ILE A 209 12.38 2.16 -31.20
C ILE A 209 12.76 3.19 -32.27
N THR A 210 12.28 2.98 -33.49
CA THR A 210 12.52 3.87 -34.64
C THR A 210 11.45 4.96 -34.84
N LYS A 211 10.29 4.82 -34.18
CA LYS A 211 9.11 5.68 -34.42
C LYS A 211 9.21 7.08 -33.82
N PHE A 212 9.99 7.27 -32.77
CA PHE A 212 10.18 8.55 -32.07
C PHE A 212 11.56 8.60 -31.41
N THR A 213 11.96 9.76 -30.90
CA THR A 213 13.24 9.91 -30.18
C THR A 213 13.03 9.82 -28.66
N PRO A 214 13.07 8.61 -28.05
CA PRO A 214 12.78 8.48 -26.63
C PRO A 214 13.89 9.08 -25.76
N ARG A 215 13.47 9.69 -24.65
CA ARG A 215 14.34 9.91 -23.51
C ARG A 215 14.40 8.61 -22.70
N PRO A 216 15.57 8.01 -22.48
CA PRO A 216 15.68 6.70 -21.83
C PRO A 216 15.06 6.69 -20.43
N ALA A 217 15.20 7.76 -19.65
CA ALA A 217 14.58 7.82 -18.32
C ALA A 217 13.04 7.85 -18.33
N LEU A 218 12.43 8.26 -19.45
CA LEU A 218 10.99 8.43 -19.58
C LEU A 218 10.30 7.28 -20.30
N LEU A 219 11.06 6.35 -20.90
CA LEU A 219 10.50 5.29 -21.76
C LEU A 219 9.46 4.43 -21.05
N LEU A 220 9.66 4.17 -19.75
CA LEU A 220 8.79 3.34 -18.92
C LEU A 220 7.40 3.98 -18.74
N ILE A 221 7.34 5.31 -18.78
CA ILE A 221 6.12 6.09 -18.58
C ILE A 221 5.59 6.71 -19.88
N THR A 222 6.34 6.68 -20.98
CA THR A 222 5.84 7.08 -22.30
C THR A 222 4.85 6.07 -22.85
N GLY A 223 3.76 6.55 -23.45
CA GLY A 223 2.78 5.78 -24.19
C GLY A 223 3.29 5.34 -25.57
N PRO A 224 2.50 4.52 -26.30
CA PRO A 224 2.82 4.09 -27.67
C PRO A 224 2.85 5.25 -28.68
N ASP A 225 2.26 6.38 -28.30
CA ASP A 225 2.23 7.65 -29.02
C ASP A 225 3.47 8.52 -28.77
N GLY A 226 4.40 8.09 -27.90
CA GLY A 226 5.62 8.83 -27.56
C GLY A 226 5.45 9.90 -26.48
N TYR A 227 4.21 10.20 -26.07
CA TYR A 227 3.89 11.15 -25.00
C TYR A 227 3.96 10.52 -23.61
N LEU A 228 4.15 11.30 -22.55
CA LEU A 228 4.03 10.78 -21.19
C LEU A 228 2.60 10.35 -20.88
N SER A 229 2.47 9.11 -20.40
CA SER A 229 1.22 8.58 -19.91
C SER A 229 1.07 8.85 -18.41
N LEU A 230 0.04 9.63 -18.07
CA LEU A 230 -0.28 9.96 -16.70
C LEU A 230 -0.53 8.71 -15.84
N TRP A 231 -1.35 7.78 -16.30
CA TRP A 231 -1.68 6.57 -15.52
C TRP A 231 -0.46 5.65 -15.33
N ARG A 232 0.45 5.57 -16.32
CA ARG A 232 1.71 4.81 -16.19
C ARG A 232 2.62 5.44 -15.15
N THR A 233 2.68 6.78 -15.15
CA THR A 233 3.45 7.56 -14.17
C THR A 233 2.89 7.36 -12.77
N GLN A 234 1.56 7.46 -12.61
CA GLN A 234 0.89 7.21 -11.33
C GLN A 234 1.16 5.79 -10.83
N LEU A 235 0.97 4.78 -11.68
CA LEU A 235 1.23 3.39 -11.34
C LEU A 235 2.68 3.18 -10.90
N LEU A 236 3.66 3.71 -11.65
CA LEU A 236 5.07 3.61 -11.29
C LEU A 236 5.35 4.25 -9.93
N LEU A 237 4.88 5.49 -9.72
CA LEU A 237 5.09 6.20 -8.47
C LEU A 237 4.47 5.47 -7.27
N TRP A 238 3.25 4.96 -7.42
CA TRP A 238 2.58 4.17 -6.38
C TRP A 238 3.28 2.85 -6.09
N THR A 239 3.68 2.11 -7.13
CA THR A 239 4.42 0.85 -6.97
C THR A 239 5.74 1.08 -6.24
N VAL A 240 6.48 2.13 -6.60
CA VAL A 240 7.72 2.48 -5.91
C VAL A 240 7.45 2.90 -4.47
N ALA A 241 6.46 3.76 -4.21
CA ALA A 241 6.16 4.24 -2.87
C ALA A 241 5.68 3.12 -1.94
N VAL A 242 4.66 2.36 -2.35
CA VAL A 242 4.12 1.24 -1.56
C VAL A 242 5.17 0.14 -1.41
N GLY A 243 5.84 -0.24 -2.50
CA GLY A 243 6.89 -1.25 -2.46
C GLY A 243 8.05 -0.86 -1.54
N SER A 244 8.47 0.41 -1.55
CA SER A 244 9.51 0.91 -0.63
C SER A 244 9.06 0.82 0.83
N VAL A 245 7.84 1.26 1.16
CA VAL A 245 7.36 1.26 2.54
C VAL A 245 7.12 -0.16 3.05
N VAL A 246 6.54 -1.04 2.23
CA VAL A 246 6.36 -2.46 2.55
C VAL A 246 7.71 -3.14 2.78
N PHE A 247 8.68 -2.91 1.89
CA PHE A 247 10.03 -3.46 2.04
C PHE A 247 10.71 -2.93 3.30
N MET A 248 10.68 -1.62 3.54
CA MET A 248 11.23 -1.00 4.74
C MET A 248 10.64 -1.59 6.02
N PHE A 249 9.32 -1.76 6.10
CA PHE A 249 8.68 -2.36 7.27
C PHE A 249 8.89 -3.87 7.37
N GLY A 250 9.01 -4.58 6.25
CA GLY A 250 9.43 -5.99 6.24
C GLY A 250 10.88 -6.19 6.68
N LEU A 251 11.73 -5.17 6.57
CA LEU A 251 13.08 -5.19 7.16
C LEU A 251 13.09 -4.85 8.66
N LEU A 252 12.07 -4.15 9.15
CA LEU A 252 11.90 -3.77 10.56
C LEU A 252 11.16 -4.83 11.37
N ARG A 253 10.22 -5.53 10.74
CA ARG A 253 9.36 -6.56 11.33
C ARG A 253 9.46 -7.82 10.49
N LEU A 254 9.53 -9.00 11.12
CA LEU A 254 9.52 -10.25 10.37
C LEU A 254 8.17 -10.59 9.73
N HIS A 255 7.11 -9.94 10.20
CA HIS A 255 5.80 -10.08 9.60
C HIS A 255 5.64 -9.06 8.46
N VAL A 256 5.09 -9.52 7.34
CA VAL A 256 4.66 -8.61 6.27
C VAL A 256 3.56 -7.72 6.86
N PRO A 257 3.64 -6.38 6.72
CA PRO A 257 2.57 -5.51 7.19
C PRO A 257 1.30 -5.80 6.38
N GLU A 258 0.16 -5.86 7.06
CA GLU A 258 -1.13 -5.95 6.39
C GLU A 258 -1.30 -4.73 5.48
N ILE A 259 -1.66 -4.94 4.22
CA ILE A 259 -1.84 -3.88 3.24
C ILE A 259 -3.28 -3.37 3.35
N PRO A 260 -3.51 -2.11 3.75
CA PRO A 260 -4.85 -1.53 3.78
C PRO A 260 -5.61 -1.69 2.47
N GLU A 261 -6.89 -2.06 2.55
CA GLU A 261 -7.78 -2.20 1.39
C GLU A 261 -7.85 -0.90 0.56
N THR A 262 -7.76 0.25 1.22
CA THR A 262 -7.81 1.57 0.55
C THR A 262 -6.61 1.81 -0.35
N LEU A 263 -5.43 1.27 -0.02
CA LEU A 263 -4.25 1.33 -0.90
C LEU A 263 -4.41 0.42 -2.11
N VAL A 264 -4.95 -0.78 -1.90
CA VAL A 264 -5.27 -1.71 -3.00
C VAL A 264 -6.30 -1.08 -3.93
N ALA A 265 -7.32 -0.42 -3.39
CA ALA A 265 -8.32 0.30 -4.17
C ALA A 265 -7.69 1.45 -4.99
N LEU A 266 -6.78 2.24 -4.41
CA LEU A 266 -6.05 3.29 -5.13
C LEU A 266 -5.26 2.72 -6.32
N MET A 267 -4.51 1.64 -6.10
CA MET A 267 -3.76 0.98 -7.17
C MET A 267 -4.70 0.40 -8.25
N GLY A 268 -5.79 -0.22 -7.83
CA GLY A 268 -6.82 -0.76 -8.73
C GLY A 268 -7.47 0.32 -9.60
N MET A 269 -7.79 1.48 -9.04
CA MET A 269 -8.33 2.61 -9.80
C MET A 269 -7.35 3.16 -10.84
N SER A 270 -6.05 3.28 -10.51
CA SER A 270 -5.03 3.66 -11.48
C SER A 270 -4.95 2.69 -12.66
N LEU A 271 -5.10 1.37 -12.40
CA LEU A 271 -5.17 0.35 -13.45
C LEU A 271 -6.43 0.48 -14.30
N LEU A 272 -7.60 0.67 -13.69
CA LEU A 272 -8.87 0.84 -14.39
C LEU A 272 -8.86 2.07 -15.31
N THR A 273 -8.28 3.18 -14.86
CA THR A 273 -8.13 4.38 -15.70
C THR A 273 -7.20 4.13 -16.88
N GLY A 274 -6.17 3.30 -16.70
CA GLY A 274 -5.26 2.86 -17.75
C GLY A 274 -5.93 1.99 -18.81
N THR A 275 -6.72 1.00 -18.39
CA THR A 275 -7.42 0.08 -19.31
C THR A 275 -8.51 0.80 -20.10
N ALA A 276 -9.31 1.67 -19.45
CA ALA A 276 -10.30 2.49 -20.13
C ALA A 276 -9.67 3.39 -21.20
N SER A 277 -8.53 4.00 -20.88
CA SER A 277 -7.77 4.81 -21.84
C SER A 277 -7.22 3.97 -23.02
N ALA A 278 -6.77 2.74 -22.78
CA ALA A 278 -6.22 1.87 -23.81
C ALA A 278 -7.28 1.29 -24.76
N VAL A 279 -8.46 0.90 -24.24
CA VAL A 279 -9.58 0.41 -25.05
C VAL A 279 -10.05 1.51 -26.02
N LYS A 280 -10.15 2.75 -25.55
CA LYS A 280 -10.51 3.88 -26.41
C LYS A 280 -9.46 4.17 -27.48
N ALA A 281 -8.17 4.10 -27.14
CA ALA A 281 -7.09 4.29 -28.11
C ALA A 281 -7.18 3.27 -29.26
N LYS A 282 -7.55 2.02 -28.97
CA LYS A 282 -7.79 0.99 -29.99
C LYS A 282 -9.03 1.26 -30.86
N GLN A 283 -10.13 1.76 -30.28
CA GLN A 283 -11.34 2.13 -31.04
C GLN A 283 -11.13 3.35 -31.95
N SER A 284 -10.20 4.25 -31.58
CA SER A 284 -9.89 5.47 -32.34
C SER A 284 -8.87 5.23 -33.47
N SER A 285 -8.28 4.04 -33.56
CA SER A 285 -7.48 3.61 -34.71
C SER A 285 -8.41 2.95 -35.72
N PRO A 286 -8.64 3.53 -36.91
CA PRO A 286 -9.40 2.84 -37.95
C PRO A 286 -8.66 1.56 -38.34
N SER A 287 -9.30 0.41 -38.10
CA SER A 287 -8.82 -0.88 -38.59
C SER A 287 -8.67 -0.81 -40.10
N ALA A 288 -7.44 -0.87 -40.59
CA ALA A 288 -7.18 -1.23 -41.97
C ALA A 288 -7.59 -2.69 -42.16
N THR A 289 -8.57 -2.89 -43.03
CA THR A 289 -9.19 -4.14 -43.46
C THR A 289 -8.17 -5.21 -43.88
N THR A 290 -8.32 -6.44 -43.37
CA THR A 290 -7.89 -7.63 -44.12
C THR A 290 -9.08 -8.16 -44.90
N ALA A 291 -8.86 -8.32 -46.20
CA ALA A 291 -9.82 -8.63 -47.22
C ALA A 291 -10.53 -9.99 -47.08
N THR A 292 -11.71 -10.01 -47.66
CA THR A 292 -12.66 -11.10 -47.90
C THR A 292 -12.05 -12.29 -48.65
N ALA A 293 -12.40 -13.52 -48.23
CA ALA A 293 -12.45 -14.67 -49.12
C ALA A 293 -13.92 -15.11 -49.24
N VAL A 294 -14.64 -14.56 -50.23
CA VAL A 294 -15.91 -15.10 -50.71
C VAL A 294 -15.76 -15.28 -52.21
N VAL A 295 -15.83 -16.54 -52.62
CA VAL A 295 -15.78 -17.02 -53.99
C VAL A 295 -17.14 -16.76 -54.66
N GLY A 296 -17.10 -16.18 -55.86
CA GLY A 296 -18.12 -16.33 -56.89
C GLY A 296 -19.09 -15.16 -57.07
N THR A 297 -18.94 -14.41 -58.16
CA THR A 297 -19.96 -14.09 -59.21
C THR A 297 -19.43 -12.93 -60.08
N PRO A 298 -19.59 -12.92 -61.43
CA PRO A 298 -19.00 -11.90 -62.29
C PRO A 298 -19.87 -10.64 -62.52
N ALA A 299 -19.16 -9.51 -62.63
CA ALA A 299 -19.41 -8.34 -63.49
C ALA A 299 -20.48 -7.27 -63.11
N ALA A 300 -19.98 -6.13 -62.64
CA ALA A 300 -20.45 -4.78 -63.00
C ALA A 300 -19.27 -3.77 -62.91
N PRO A 301 -19.19 -2.73 -63.76
CA PRO A 301 -18.02 -1.84 -63.83
C PRO A 301 -17.94 -0.84 -62.66
N PRO A 302 -16.74 -0.36 -62.31
CA PRO A 302 -16.48 0.43 -61.11
C PRO A 302 -16.90 1.90 -61.25
N VAL A 303 -17.65 2.39 -60.27
CA VAL A 303 -17.87 3.82 -60.05
C VAL A 303 -16.66 4.37 -59.29
N THR A 304 -15.90 5.24 -59.95
CA THR A 304 -14.74 5.95 -59.40
C THR A 304 -15.18 7.05 -58.43
N GLY A 305 -15.40 6.68 -57.17
CA GLY A 305 -15.43 7.63 -56.06
C GLY A 305 -14.01 7.85 -55.51
N PRO A 306 -13.64 9.07 -55.07
CA PRO A 306 -12.34 9.31 -54.45
C PRO A 306 -12.26 8.52 -53.15
N VAL A 307 -11.32 7.56 -53.12
CA VAL A 307 -10.96 6.81 -51.92
C VAL A 307 -10.46 7.81 -50.89
N ALA A 308 -11.23 8.02 -49.83
CA ALA A 308 -10.82 8.84 -48.69
C ALA A 308 -9.57 8.20 -48.06
N VAL A 309 -8.41 8.77 -48.38
CA VAL A 309 -7.13 8.40 -47.77
C VAL A 309 -7.29 8.63 -46.26
N PRO A 310 -7.10 7.61 -45.40
CA PRO A 310 -7.17 7.80 -43.96
C PRO A 310 -6.13 8.84 -43.56
N ALA A 311 -6.58 9.92 -42.92
CA ALA A 311 -5.72 11.00 -42.49
C ALA A 311 -4.52 10.43 -41.69
N PRO A 312 -3.27 10.82 -42.02
CA PRO A 312 -2.10 10.31 -41.34
C PRO A 312 -2.22 10.63 -39.85
N VAL A 313 -2.01 9.61 -39.00
CA VAL A 313 -1.79 9.81 -37.57
C VAL A 313 -0.55 10.67 -37.45
N VAL A 314 -0.73 11.97 -37.21
CA VAL A 314 0.37 12.91 -37.01
C VAL A 314 1.04 12.55 -35.70
N PHE A 315 2.10 11.75 -35.78
CA PHE A 315 3.05 11.57 -34.69
C PHE A 315 3.80 12.89 -34.56
N ASN A 316 3.55 13.62 -33.48
CA ASN A 316 4.35 14.77 -33.18
C ASN A 316 5.77 14.26 -32.89
N SER A 317 6.74 14.68 -33.69
CA SER A 317 8.16 14.34 -33.55
C SER A 317 8.81 14.98 -32.30
N GLY A 318 8.00 15.67 -31.48
CA GLY A 318 8.39 16.28 -30.23
C GLY A 318 8.91 15.26 -29.21
N ARG A 319 10.00 15.63 -28.54
CA ARG A 319 10.55 14.89 -27.39
C ARG A 319 9.51 14.85 -26.27
N ALA A 320 9.31 13.68 -25.64
CA ALA A 320 8.48 13.57 -24.44
C ALA A 320 8.90 14.60 -23.37
N THR A 321 7.93 15.40 -22.91
CA THR A 321 8.15 16.45 -21.90
C THR A 321 7.29 16.21 -20.67
N TRP A 322 7.73 16.69 -19.51
CA TRP A 322 6.92 16.64 -18.29
C TRP A 322 5.59 17.40 -18.41
N ALA A 323 5.53 18.41 -19.29
CA ALA A 323 4.30 19.13 -19.57
C ALA A 323 3.21 18.22 -20.17
N ASP A 324 3.59 17.11 -20.83
CA ASP A 324 2.66 16.13 -21.41
C ASP A 324 1.76 15.46 -20.35
N LEU A 325 2.20 15.44 -19.08
CA LEU A 325 1.39 14.94 -17.96
C LEU A 325 0.18 15.82 -17.66
N VAL A 326 0.25 17.11 -17.98
CA VAL A 326 -0.82 18.09 -17.72
C VAL A 326 -1.40 18.68 -19.00
N SER A 327 -0.85 18.37 -20.17
CA SER A 327 -1.34 18.87 -21.45
C SER A 327 -2.05 17.80 -22.27
N VAL A 328 -2.92 18.24 -23.19
CA VAL A 328 -3.62 17.39 -24.17
C VAL A 328 -3.41 18.00 -25.55
N TRP A 329 -3.17 17.14 -26.53
CA TRP A 329 -3.12 17.55 -27.93
C TRP A 329 -4.55 17.80 -28.43
N ASN A 330 -4.86 19.05 -28.78
CA ASN A 330 -6.14 19.39 -29.38
C ASN A 330 -6.04 19.22 -30.91
N LYS A 331 -6.80 18.27 -31.45
CA LYS A 331 -6.83 17.98 -32.89
C LYS A 331 -7.46 19.11 -33.72
N ALA A 332 -8.38 19.87 -33.15
CA ALA A 332 -9.09 20.94 -33.85
C ALA A 332 -8.23 22.20 -33.98
N THR A 333 -7.48 22.56 -32.94
CA THR A 333 -6.59 23.73 -32.95
C THR A 333 -5.18 23.40 -33.43
N GLY A 334 -4.80 22.12 -33.43
CA GLY A 334 -3.43 21.69 -33.73
C GLY A 334 -2.41 22.17 -32.69
N GLN A 335 -2.87 22.49 -31.48
CA GLN A 335 -2.05 23.03 -30.40
C GLN A 335 -2.10 22.14 -29.15
N VAL A 336 -1.06 22.30 -28.33
CA VAL A 336 -0.98 21.67 -27.01
C VAL A 336 -1.72 22.57 -26.01
N GLU A 337 -2.81 22.06 -25.44
CA GLU A 337 -3.63 22.79 -24.48
C GLU A 337 -3.47 22.21 -23.07
N LEU A 338 -3.53 23.06 -22.05
CA LEU A 338 -3.47 22.63 -20.66
C LEU A 338 -4.78 21.94 -20.27
N SER A 339 -4.69 20.71 -19.77
CA SER A 339 -5.83 19.93 -19.30
C SER A 339 -5.98 20.05 -17.79
N VAL A 340 -6.97 20.82 -17.36
CA VAL A 340 -7.32 20.99 -15.93
C VAL A 340 -7.55 19.63 -15.24
N PRO A 341 -8.29 18.66 -15.81
CA PRO A 341 -8.48 17.35 -15.18
C PRO A 341 -7.16 16.59 -14.95
N LYS A 342 -6.25 16.60 -15.92
CA LYS A 342 -4.92 15.98 -15.76
C LYS A 342 -4.10 16.67 -14.68
N ALA A 343 -4.12 18.00 -14.64
CA ALA A 343 -3.43 18.77 -13.60
C ALA A 343 -3.97 18.44 -12.19
N GLN A 344 -5.28 18.32 -12.03
CA GLN A 344 -5.92 17.91 -10.77
C GLN A 344 -5.48 16.49 -10.35
N MET A 345 -5.40 15.55 -11.29
CA MET A 345 -4.94 14.19 -11.01
C MET A 345 -3.49 14.15 -10.53
N VAL A 346 -2.58 14.87 -11.21
CA VAL A 346 -1.17 14.97 -10.82
C VAL A 346 -1.08 15.58 -9.42
N PHE A 347 -1.79 16.68 -9.18
CA PHE A 347 -1.84 17.36 -7.89
C PHE A 347 -2.25 16.42 -6.75
N TRP A 348 -3.38 15.73 -6.89
CA TRP A 348 -3.86 14.80 -5.87
C TRP A 348 -2.93 13.61 -5.67
N THR A 349 -2.37 13.07 -6.77
CA THR A 349 -1.41 11.96 -6.68
C THR A 349 -0.20 12.35 -5.83
N VAL A 350 0.40 13.52 -6.11
CA VAL A 350 1.60 13.97 -5.41
C VAL A 350 1.30 14.22 -3.92
N ILE A 351 0.20 14.89 -3.60
CA ILE A 351 -0.19 15.17 -2.21
C ILE A 351 -0.41 13.87 -1.44
N ILE A 352 -1.22 12.96 -1.98
CA ILE A 352 -1.54 11.71 -1.27
C ILE A 352 -0.29 10.85 -1.13
N LEU A 353 0.58 10.81 -2.14
CA LEU A 353 1.83 10.06 -2.07
C LEU A 353 2.79 10.61 -1.00
N VAL A 354 2.93 11.93 -0.90
CA VAL A 354 3.73 12.57 0.15
C VAL A 354 3.13 12.30 1.53
N LEU A 355 1.82 12.48 1.69
CA LEU A 355 1.13 12.17 2.94
C LEU A 355 1.29 10.70 3.33
N PHE A 356 1.16 9.79 2.37
CA PHE A 356 1.35 8.37 2.58
C PHE A 356 2.74 8.03 3.09
N LEU A 357 3.80 8.55 2.45
CA LEU A 357 5.17 8.31 2.87
C LEU A 357 5.43 8.88 4.28
N VAL A 358 5.07 10.16 4.50
CA VAL A 358 5.32 10.83 5.78
C VAL A 358 4.53 10.19 6.91
N LYS A 359 3.23 9.96 6.73
CA LYS A 359 2.39 9.33 7.76
C LYS A 359 2.80 7.90 8.03
N SER A 360 3.16 7.13 7.00
CA SER A 360 3.60 5.75 7.21
C SER A 360 4.88 5.72 8.05
N VAL A 361 5.87 6.54 7.70
CA VAL A 361 7.13 6.68 8.46
C VAL A 361 6.88 7.10 9.91
N LEU A 362 6.02 8.10 10.14
CA LEU A 362 5.72 8.61 11.48
C LEU A 362 4.96 7.59 12.34
N LEU A 363 4.07 6.80 11.74
CA LEU A 363 3.27 5.79 12.45
C LEU A 363 4.02 4.46 12.61
N GLY A 364 5.11 4.25 11.88
CA GLY A 364 5.81 2.95 11.87
C GLY A 364 4.95 1.80 11.30
N ALA A 365 3.96 2.14 10.47
CA ALA A 365 3.02 1.21 9.84
C ALA A 365 2.53 1.79 8.50
N LEU A 366 1.94 0.95 7.64
CA LEU A 366 1.29 1.44 6.41
C LEU A 366 0.11 2.34 6.78
N TRP A 367 0.18 3.62 6.41
CA TRP A 367 -0.92 4.54 6.68
C TRP A 367 -2.13 4.18 5.80
N PRO A 368 -3.28 3.81 6.40
CA PRO A 368 -4.50 3.61 5.64
C PRO A 368 -4.96 4.96 5.12
N VAL A 369 -4.91 5.15 3.81
CA VAL A 369 -5.41 6.38 3.18
C VAL A 369 -6.91 6.46 3.44
N PRO A 370 -7.43 7.55 4.03
CA PRO A 370 -8.86 7.69 4.28
C PRO A 370 -9.67 7.57 2.99
N TRP A 371 -10.84 6.92 3.08
CA TRP A 371 -11.67 6.64 1.92
C TRP A 371 -12.13 7.92 1.20
N GLU A 372 -12.25 9.04 1.92
CA GLU A 372 -12.61 10.34 1.37
C GLU A 372 -11.56 10.82 0.36
N MET A 373 -10.26 10.63 0.65
CA MET A 373 -9.18 10.99 -0.29
C MET A 373 -9.15 10.04 -1.49
N VAL A 374 -9.44 8.76 -1.25
CA VAL A 374 -9.55 7.74 -2.30
C VAL A 374 -10.69 8.10 -3.25
N ALA A 375 -11.85 8.47 -2.71
CA ALA A 375 -13.02 8.89 -3.47
C ALA A 375 -12.78 10.20 -4.24
N LEU A 376 -12.13 11.20 -3.65
CA LEU A 376 -11.74 12.44 -4.35
C LEU A 376 -10.82 12.15 -5.54
N THR A 377 -9.87 11.24 -5.37
CA THR A 377 -9.00 10.78 -6.45
C THR A 377 -9.79 10.05 -7.53
N GLY A 378 -10.71 9.15 -7.15
CA GLY A 378 -11.60 8.45 -8.08
C GLY A 378 -12.50 9.40 -8.86
N MET A 379 -13.06 10.43 -8.23
CA MET A 379 -13.87 11.46 -8.89
C MET A 379 -13.05 12.26 -9.91
N SER A 380 -11.80 12.60 -9.60
CA SER A 380 -10.91 13.24 -10.57
C SER A 380 -10.64 12.33 -11.79
N GLN A 381 -10.55 11.02 -11.57
CA GLN A 381 -10.40 10.00 -12.62
C GLN A 381 -11.63 9.86 -13.50
N ALA A 382 -12.81 9.81 -12.89
CA ALA A 382 -14.07 9.77 -13.61
C ALA A 382 -14.25 11.01 -14.50
N GLY A 383 -13.94 12.21 -13.99
CA GLY A 383 -14.03 13.45 -14.77
C GLY A 383 -13.17 13.44 -16.04
N TYR A 384 -11.92 12.99 -15.93
CA TYR A 384 -11.02 12.86 -17.08
C TYR A 384 -11.50 11.84 -18.11
N ILE A 385 -12.01 10.69 -17.66
CA ILE A 385 -12.57 9.68 -18.56
C ILE A 385 -13.82 10.24 -19.25
N GLY A 386 -14.68 10.95 -18.52
CA GLY A 386 -15.87 11.62 -19.04
C GLY A 386 -15.55 12.63 -20.15
N ASP A 387 -14.59 13.52 -19.91
CA ASP A 387 -14.14 14.52 -20.90
C ASP A 387 -13.65 13.86 -22.20
N LYS A 388 -12.91 12.74 -22.08
CA LYS A 388 -12.56 11.93 -23.23
C LYS A 388 -13.80 11.44 -23.98
N TYR A 389 -14.81 10.87 -23.33
CA TYR A 389 -15.99 10.35 -24.04
C TYR A 389 -16.79 11.44 -24.75
N VAL A 390 -16.92 12.63 -24.16
CA VAL A 390 -17.63 13.77 -24.77
C VAL A 390 -16.93 14.21 -26.07
N GLN A 391 -15.60 14.37 -26.05
CA GLN A 391 -14.82 14.76 -27.24
C GLN A 391 -14.95 13.79 -28.42
N SER A 392 -15.23 12.50 -28.18
CA SER A 392 -15.47 11.53 -29.26
C SER A 392 -16.88 11.54 -29.84
N SER A 393 -17.84 12.19 -29.17
CA SER A 393 -19.25 12.22 -29.60
C SER A 393 -19.65 13.49 -30.36
N GLY A 394 -18.72 14.46 -30.45
CA GLY A 394 -18.86 15.72 -31.17
C GLY A 394 -18.19 15.76 -32.55
N THR A 395 -17.58 14.66 -32.97
CA THR A 395 -17.11 14.38 -34.34
C THR A 395 -17.99 13.30 -34.94
#